data_AF-A0A240EH29-F1
#
_entry.id   AF-A0A240EH29-F1
#
_cell.length_a   1.000
_cell.length_b   1.000
_cell.length_c   1.000
_cell.angle_alpha   90.00
_cell.angle_beta   90.00
_cell.angle_gamma   90.00
#
_symmetry.space_group_name_H-M   'P 1'
#
loop_
_entity.id
_entity.type
_entity.pdbx_description
1 polymer ?
#
loop_
_entity_poly.entity_id
_entity_poly.type
_entity_poly.pdbx_seq_one_letter_code
_entity_poly.pdbx_strand_id
1 'polypeptide(L)'
;MLRHLGILTKNSFPAMMEKQGMAYWYAAAFMFGAVQLVALPILIPSYIFTITGSMTHTGAAFAFVGLSGFMAPILGRVIDRFKSHAQHRSWPC
;
A
#
# COMPACT_ATOMS: atom_id res chain seq x y z
N MET A 1 -26.65 24.56 -29.42
CA MET A 1 -26.56 24.70 -27.94
C MET A 1 -26.35 23.38 -27.20
N LEU A 2 -26.94 22.24 -27.62
CA LEU A 2 -26.73 20.92 -26.96
C LEU A 2 -25.35 20.25 -27.17
N ARG A 3 -24.52 20.72 -28.11
CA ARG A 3 -23.21 20.12 -28.42
C ARG A 3 -22.12 20.44 -27.38
N HIS A 4 -22.31 21.48 -26.56
CA HIS A 4 -21.36 21.87 -25.52
C HIS A 4 -21.56 21.14 -24.18
N LEU A 5 -22.76 20.59 -23.89
CA LEU A 5 -22.97 19.78 -22.69
C LEU A 5 -22.39 18.36 -22.82
N GLY A 6 -22.40 17.76 -24.01
CA GLY A 6 -21.88 16.40 -24.23
C GLY A 6 -20.35 16.27 -24.14
N ILE A 7 -19.62 17.39 -24.32
CA ILE A 7 -18.16 17.41 -24.21
C ILE A 7 -17.73 17.52 -22.74
N LEU A 8 -18.50 18.20 -21.89
CA LEU A 8 -18.20 18.34 -20.47
C LEU A 8 -18.41 17.05 -19.69
N THR A 9 -19.39 16.22 -20.04
CA THR A 9 -19.64 14.95 -19.34
C THR A 9 -18.59 13.88 -19.67
N LYS A 10 -18.13 13.82 -20.92
CA LYS A 10 -17.14 12.83 -21.38
C LYS A 10 -15.74 13.07 -20.78
N ASN A 11 -15.40 14.34 -20.53
CA ASN A 11 -14.12 14.73 -19.93
C ASN A 11 -14.14 14.68 -18.38
N SER A 12 -15.33 14.65 -17.76
CA SER A 12 -15.48 14.62 -16.29
C SER A 12 -15.45 13.21 -15.71
N PHE A 13 -15.80 12.19 -16.51
CA PHE A 13 -15.80 10.79 -16.08
C PHE A 13 -14.39 10.24 -15.74
N PRO A 14 -13.34 10.45 -16.56
CA PRO A 14 -11.99 10.01 -16.18
C PRO A 14 -11.46 10.75 -14.94
N ALA A 15 -11.76 12.04 -14.80
CA ALA A 15 -11.37 12.84 -13.64
C ALA A 15 -12.06 12.41 -12.33
N MET A 16 -13.33 11.98 -12.38
CA MET A 16 -14.01 11.42 -11.21
C MET A 16 -13.45 10.06 -10.79
N MET A 17 -13.10 9.19 -11.74
CA MET A 17 -12.52 7.87 -11.47
C MET A 17 -11.12 7.98 -10.86
N GLU A 18 -10.30 8.93 -11.31
CA GLU A 18 -8.98 9.21 -10.75
C GLU A 18 -9.07 9.72 -9.30
N LYS A 19 -10.02 10.64 -9.04
CA LYS A 19 -10.24 11.21 -7.70
C LYS A 19 -10.74 10.17 -6.70
N GLN A 20 -11.55 9.21 -7.14
CA GLN A 20 -12.00 8.08 -6.32
C GLN A 20 -10.88 7.06 -6.10
N GLY A 21 -10.10 6.73 -7.13
CA GLY A 21 -8.95 5.83 -7.01
C GLY A 21 -7.92 6.30 -5.98
N MET A 22 -7.63 7.60 -5.96
CA MET A 22 -6.75 8.20 -4.94
C MET A 22 -7.34 8.12 -3.53
N ALA A 23 -8.64 8.34 -3.37
CA ALA A 23 -9.32 8.23 -2.07
C ALA A 23 -9.27 6.78 -1.54
N TYR A 24 -9.50 5.78 -2.39
CA TYR A 24 -9.36 4.37 -2.01
C TYR A 24 -7.92 3.99 -1.67
N TRP A 25 -6.93 4.57 -2.37
CA TRP A 25 -5.52 4.34 -2.08
C TRP A 25 -5.12 4.89 -0.70
N TYR A 26 -5.55 6.11 -0.36
CA TYR A 26 -5.34 6.67 0.99
C TYR A 26 -6.09 5.89 2.07
N ALA A 27 -7.32 5.44 1.79
CA ALA A 27 -8.09 4.62 2.74
C ALA A 27 -7.41 3.26 3.00
N ALA A 28 -6.90 2.60 1.95
CA ALA A 28 -6.15 1.36 2.08
C ALA A 28 -4.84 1.56 2.85
N ALA A 29 -4.09 2.63 2.56
CA ALA A 29 -2.87 2.96 3.28
C ALA A 29 -3.14 3.26 4.77
N PHE A 30 -4.24 3.96 5.08
CA PHE A 30 -4.65 4.23 6.45
C PHE A 30 -5.03 2.96 7.22
N MET A 31 -5.85 2.07 6.62
CA MET A 31 -6.22 0.79 7.24
C MET A 31 -5.01 -0.11 7.44
N PHE A 32 -4.12 -0.18 6.44
CA PHE A 32 -2.88 -0.94 6.55
C PHE A 32 -2.00 -0.40 7.68
N GLY A 33 -1.82 0.93 7.75
CA GLY A 33 -1.05 1.58 8.82
C GLY A 33 -1.66 1.36 10.22
N ALA A 34 -2.99 1.42 10.34
CA ALA A 34 -3.70 1.17 11.60
C ALA A 34 -3.51 -0.28 12.08
N VAL A 35 -3.66 -1.26 11.18
CA VAL A 35 -3.38 -2.67 11.50
C VAL A 35 -1.92 -2.87 11.85
N GLN A 36 -1.00 -2.20 11.16
CA GLN A 36 0.44 -2.34 11.40
C GLN A 36 0.86 -1.74 12.76
N LEU A 37 0.23 -0.65 13.19
CA LEU A 37 0.46 -0.03 14.51
C LEU A 37 -0.13 -0.81 15.68
N VAL A 38 -1.18 -1.60 15.46
CA VAL A 38 -1.86 -2.34 16.55
C VAL A 38 -1.44 -3.81 16.56
N ALA A 39 -1.50 -4.49 15.42
CA ALA A 39 -1.25 -5.92 15.33
C ALA A 39 0.23 -6.26 15.54
N LEU A 40 1.16 -5.51 14.93
CA LEU A 40 2.58 -5.82 15.04
C LEU A 40 3.11 -5.62 16.47
N PRO A 41 2.95 -4.48 17.16
CA PRO A 41 3.59 -4.29 18.45
C PRO A 41 2.83 -4.89 19.65
N ILE A 42 1.55 -5.27 19.51
CA ILE A 42 0.75 -5.77 20.65
C ILE A 42 0.38 -7.24 20.47
N LEU A 43 -0.17 -7.63 19.30
CA LEU A 43 -0.73 -8.96 19.11
C LEU A 43 0.34 -10.03 18.90
N ILE A 44 1.38 -9.73 18.12
CA ILE A 44 2.44 -10.69 17.81
C ILE A 44 3.34 -10.98 19.04
N PRO A 45 3.84 -9.98 19.80
CA PRO A 45 4.71 -10.29 20.94
C PRO A 45 3.96 -10.99 22.07
N SER A 46 2.70 -10.62 22.31
CA SER A 46 1.87 -11.26 23.33
C SER A 46 1.61 -12.73 22.98
N TYR A 47 1.29 -13.04 21.73
CA TYR A 47 1.11 -14.42 21.28
C TYR A 47 2.40 -15.25 21.35
N ILE A 48 3.54 -14.69 20.93
CA ILE A 48 4.82 -15.42 21.03
C ILE A 48 5.19 -15.64 22.50
N PHE A 49 4.95 -14.64 23.36
CA PHE A 49 5.22 -14.78 24.78
C PHE A 49 4.35 -15.86 25.45
N THR A 50 3.07 -15.99 25.08
CA THR A 50 2.19 -17.03 25.66
C THR A 50 2.59 -18.45 25.27
N ILE A 51 3.17 -18.64 24.07
CA ILE A 51 3.61 -19.96 23.61
C ILE A 51 5.02 -20.32 24.11
N THR A 52 5.94 -19.34 24.13
CA THR A 52 7.35 -19.59 24.45
C THR A 52 7.70 -19.36 25.92
N GLY A 53 6.88 -18.59 26.65
CA GLY A 53 7.11 -18.20 28.05
C GLY A 53 8.34 -17.31 28.29
N SER A 54 9.07 -16.92 27.24
CA SER A 54 10.36 -16.23 27.30
C SER A 54 10.32 -14.96 26.46
N MET A 55 10.57 -13.82 27.11
CA MET A 55 10.61 -12.51 26.45
C MET A 55 11.80 -12.38 25.47
N THR A 56 12.89 -13.12 25.71
CA THR A 56 14.07 -13.17 24.82
C THR A 56 13.73 -13.78 23.46
N HIS A 57 12.93 -14.85 23.44
CA HIS A 57 12.49 -15.49 22.20
C HIS A 57 11.57 -14.56 21.40
N THR A 58 10.67 -13.85 22.08
CA THR A 58 9.83 -12.83 21.46
C THR A 58 10.66 -11.70 20.82
N GLY A 59 11.65 -11.16 21.54
CA GLY A 59 12.54 -10.13 21.02
C GLY A 59 13.35 -10.59 19.80
N ALA A 60 13.87 -11.83 19.83
CA ALA A 60 14.59 -12.41 18.70
C ALA A 60 13.71 -12.56 17.46
N ALA A 61 12.47 -13.04 17.62
CA ALA A 61 11.52 -13.13 16.52
C ALA A 61 11.23 -11.76 15.89
N PHE A 62 11.07 -10.73 16.72
CA PHE A 62 10.90 -9.34 16.25
C PHE A 62 12.12 -8.81 15.51
N ALA A 63 13.32 -9.14 15.97
CA ALA A 63 14.54 -8.75 15.28
C ALA A 63 14.61 -9.36 13.88
N PHE A 64 14.25 -10.63 13.69
CA PHE A 64 14.20 -11.26 12.37
C PHE A 64 13.15 -10.61 11.45
N VAL A 65 11.97 -10.29 11.98
CA VAL A 65 10.95 -9.56 11.22
C VAL A 65 11.45 -8.16 10.84
N GLY A 66 12.12 -7.45 11.75
CA GLY A 66 12.74 -6.15 11.47
C GLY A 66 13.81 -6.23 10.38
N LEU A 67 14.63 -7.29 10.40
CA LEU A 67 15.64 -7.54 9.38
C LEU A 67 15.03 -7.83 8.00
N SER A 68 13.82 -8.40 7.93
CA SER A 68 13.11 -8.55 6.65
C SER A 68 12.81 -7.20 5.97
N GLY A 69 12.79 -6.10 6.74
CA GLY A 69 12.64 -4.73 6.23
C GLY A 69 13.76 -4.29 5.28
N PHE A 70 14.92 -4.95 5.29
CA PHE A 70 15.98 -4.72 4.30
C PHE A 70 15.57 -5.09 2.85
N MET A 71 14.46 -5.80 2.67
CA MET A 71 13.88 -6.06 1.34
C MET A 71 13.12 -4.86 0.75
N ALA A 72 12.79 -3.83 1.55
CA ALA A 72 12.01 -2.68 1.09
C ALA A 72 12.62 -1.93 -0.11
N PRO A 73 13.94 -1.66 -0.18
CA PRO A 73 14.56 -1.01 -1.35
C PRO A 73 14.48 -1.88 -2.62
N ILE A 74 14.51 -3.20 -2.47
CA ILE A 74 14.44 -4.15 -3.60
C ILE A 74 13.01 -4.14 -4.16
N LEU A 75 12.00 -4.21 -3.30
CA LEU A 75 10.60 -4.10 -3.69
C LEU A 75 10.31 -2.75 -4.36
N GLY A 76 10.84 -1.65 -3.82
CA GLY A 76 10.75 -0.32 -4.44
C GLY A 76 11.28 -0.30 -5.88
N ARG A 77 12.49 -0.85 -6.10
CA ARG A 77 13.08 -0.93 -7.45
C ARG A 77 12.24 -1.77 -8.42
N VAL A 78 11.63 -2.85 -7.95
CA VAL A 78 10.75 -3.71 -8.78
C VAL A 78 9.48 -2.95 -9.16
N ILE A 79 8.85 -2.25 -8.21
CA ILE A 79 7.66 -1.43 -8.44
C ILE A 79 7.97 -0.31 -9.44
N ASP A 80 9.10 0.39 -9.29
CA ASP A 80 9.54 1.43 -10.22
C ASP A 80 9.73 0.88 -11.64
N ARG A 81 10.22 -0.35 -11.76
CA ARG A 81 10.36 -1.03 -13.05
C ARG A 81 9.00 -1.38 -13.67
N PHE A 82 8.01 -1.80 -12.89
CA PHE A 82 6.65 -2.05 -13.42
C PHE A 82 5.94 -0.76 -13.81
N LYS A 83 6.12 0.32 -13.03
CA LYS A 83 5.52 1.62 -13.32
C LYS A 83 6.04 2.22 -14.62
N SER A 84 7.34 2.09 -14.91
CA SER A 84 7.90 2.53 -16.19
C SER A 84 7.36 1.74 -17.39
N HIS A 85 7.04 0.45 -17.24
CA HIS A 85 6.41 -0.35 -18.30
C HIS A 85 4.92 -0.04 -18.50
N ALA A 86 4.20 0.32 -17.43
CA ALA A 86 2.82 0.78 -17.54
C ALA A 86 2.74 2.13 -18.27
N GLN A 87 3.67 3.05 -17.96
CA GLN A 87 3.73 4.37 -18.56
C GLN A 87 4.13 4.34 -20.05
N HIS A 88 4.90 3.34 -20.48
CA HIS A 88 5.31 3.17 -21.88
C HIS A 88 4.26 2.47 -22.76
N ARG A 89 3.24 1.83 -22.16
CA ARG A 89 2.16 1.13 -22.87
C ARG A 89 0.91 2.00 -23.09
N SER A 90 0.83 3.16 -22.42
CA SER A 90 -0.42 3.93 -22.36
C SER A 90 -0.39 5.27 -23.10
N TRP A 91 0.25 5.41 -24.28
CA TRP A 91 -0.07 6.45 -25.27
C TRP A 91 0.38 6.05 -26.68
N PRO A 92 -0.54 6.01 -27.65
CA PRO A 92 -0.41 6.80 -28.86
C PRO A 92 -1.50 7.89 -28.81
N CYS A 93 -1.10 9.12 -28.52
CA CYS A 93 -1.74 10.41 -28.84
C CYS A 93 -0.90 11.51 -28.18
#